data_AF-A0AAV6Z173-F1
#
_entry.id   AF-A0AAV6Z173-F1
#
_cell.length_a   1.000
_cell.length_b   1.000
_cell.length_c   1.000
_cell.angle_alpha   90.00
_cell.angle_beta   90.00
_cell.angle_gamma   90.00
#
_symmetry.space_group_name_H-M   'P 1'
#
loop_
_entity.id
_entity.type
_entity.pdbx_description
1 polymer ?
#
loop_
_entity_poly.entity_id
_entity_poly.type
_entity_poly.pdbx_seq_one_letter_code
_entity_poly.pdbx_strand_id
1 'polypeptide(L)'
;EFYEEILSLGYSLTNQSISPQMWQLLGILYEVFQRDCYEYFTDMMPLLHNYITVDTAMLLSNPKHLEIIYTMCKKVSRPIHNHHMTQNVMLCMDG
;
A
#
# COMPACT_ATOMS: atom_id res chain seq x y z
N GLU A 1 14.46 -7.78 -4.92
CA GLU A 1 15.15 -6.87 -5.85
C GLU A 1 14.23 -6.24 -6.90
N PHE A 2 13.80 -6.90 -7.99
CA PHE A 2 12.99 -6.23 -9.04
C PHE A 2 11.70 -5.57 -8.53
N TYR A 3 10.96 -6.23 -7.63
CA TYR A 3 9.76 -5.64 -7.03
C TYR A 3 10.10 -4.43 -6.14
N GLU A 4 11.15 -4.49 -5.35
CA GLU A 4 11.59 -3.38 -4.48
C GLU A 4 11.97 -2.14 -5.31
N GLU A 5 12.61 -2.32 -6.48
CA GLU A 5 12.94 -1.22 -7.39
C GLU A 5 11.68 -0.58 -7.98
N ILE A 6 10.72 -1.40 -8.42
CA ILE A 6 9.43 -0.90 -8.93
C ILE A 6 8.66 -0.15 -7.83
N LEU A 7 8.64 -0.69 -6.61
CA LEU A 7 7.98 -0.06 -5.48
C LEU A 7 8.67 1.24 -5.08
N SER A 8 10.00 1.29 -5.10
CA SER A 8 10.78 2.52 -4.86
C SER A 8 10.53 3.59 -5.92
N LEU A 9 10.38 3.19 -7.19
CA LEU A 9 9.97 4.10 -8.26
C LEU A 9 8.54 4.61 -8.04
N GLY A 10 7.61 3.72 -7.71
CA GLY A 10 6.22 4.08 -7.39
C GLY A 10 6.13 5.06 -6.21
N TYR A 11 6.93 4.83 -5.16
CA TYR A 11 7.04 5.74 -4.01
C TYR A 11 7.51 7.12 -4.47
N SER A 12 8.60 7.19 -5.24
CA SER A 12 9.16 8.45 -5.72
C SER A 12 8.17 9.24 -6.58
N LEU A 13 7.38 8.55 -7.39
CA LEU A 13 6.36 9.14 -8.27
C LEU A 13 5.14 9.67 -7.52
N THR A 14 4.81 9.10 -6.35
CA THR A 14 3.62 9.46 -5.55
C THR A 14 3.93 10.41 -4.40
N ASN A 15 5.20 10.75 -4.15
CA ASN A 15 5.65 11.46 -2.95
C ASN A 15 5.23 12.94 -2.86
N GLN A 16 4.81 13.57 -3.96
CA GLN A 16 4.44 15.00 -3.97
C GLN A 16 3.02 15.25 -4.49
N SER A 17 2.59 14.48 -5.48
CA SER A 17 1.26 14.56 -6.07
C SER A 17 0.94 13.23 -6.73
N ILE A 18 -0.34 12.86 -6.78
CA ILE A 18 -0.77 11.59 -7.35
C ILE A 18 -1.65 11.87 -8.57
N SER A 19 -1.19 11.45 -9.74
CA SER A 19 -1.97 11.57 -10.98
C SER A 19 -3.06 10.49 -11.07
N PRO A 20 -4.11 10.68 -11.89
CA PRO A 20 -5.13 9.65 -12.11
C PRO A 20 -4.57 8.30 -12.58
N GLN A 21 -3.47 8.30 -13.35
CA GLN A 21 -2.80 7.10 -13.81
C GLN A 21 -2.05 6.41 -12.66
N MET A 22 -1.46 7.17 -11.74
CA MET A 22 -0.85 6.59 -10.54
C MET A 22 -1.91 5.93 -9.64
N TRP A 23 -3.13 6.46 -9.58
CA TRP A 23 -4.22 5.76 -8.90
C TRP A 23 -4.56 4.39 -9.52
N GLN A 24 -4.29 4.16 -10.80
CA GLN A 24 -4.42 2.83 -11.41
C GLN A 24 -3.37 1.84 -10.88
N LEU A 25 -2.18 2.33 -10.50
CA LEU A 25 -1.13 1.51 -9.90
C LEU A 25 -1.59 0.89 -8.57
N LEU A 26 -2.43 1.58 -7.78
CA LEU A 26 -3.03 1.00 -6.56
C LEU A 26 -3.83 -0.29 -6.86
N GLY A 27 -4.55 -0.32 -7.99
CA GLY A 27 -5.26 -1.52 -8.43
C GLY A 27 -4.32 -2.66 -8.80
N ILE A 28 -3.21 -2.34 -9.49
CA ILE A 28 -2.18 -3.32 -9.85
C ILE A 28 -1.51 -3.89 -8.60
N LEU A 29 -1.16 -3.03 -7.62
CA LEU A 29 -0.60 -3.46 -6.34
C LEU A 29 -1.54 -4.43 -5.61
N TYR A 30 -2.84 -4.14 -5.62
CA TYR A 30 -3.83 -5.02 -5.04
C TYR A 30 -3.89 -6.38 -5.74
N GLU A 31 -3.90 -6.42 -7.07
CA GLU A 31 -3.87 -7.68 -7.82
C GLU A 31 -2.61 -8.51 -7.54
N VAL A 32 -1.44 -7.87 -7.47
CA VAL A 32 -0.19 -8.52 -7.11
C VAL A 32 -0.27 -9.07 -5.69
N PHE A 33 -0.74 -8.27 -4.73
CA PHE A 33 -0.91 -8.69 -3.34
C PHE A 33 -1.85 -9.90 -3.18
N GLN A 34 -2.89 -10.01 -4.02
CA GLN A 34 -3.81 -11.16 -3.97
C GLN A 34 -3.18 -12.48 -4.45
N ARG A 35 -2.13 -12.44 -5.28
CA ARG A 35 -1.42 -13.63 -5.80
C ARG A 35 -0.39 -14.21 -4.82
N ASP A 36 -0.74 -14.19 -3.53
CA ASP A 36 0.09 -14.63 -2.40
C ASP A 36 1.43 -13.89 -2.20
N CYS A 37 1.58 -12.69 -2.79
CA CYS A 37 2.73 -11.80 -2.56
C CYS A 37 2.62 -10.97 -1.27
N TYR A 38 2.05 -11.53 -0.19
CA TYR A 38 1.88 -10.80 1.08
C TYR A 38 3.22 -10.54 1.80
N GLU A 39 4.26 -11.31 1.49
CA GLU A 39 5.61 -11.11 2.02
C GLU A 39 6.20 -9.73 1.63
N TYR A 40 5.80 -9.19 0.49
CA TYR A 40 6.21 -7.87 0.01
C TYR A 40 5.40 -6.72 0.59
N PHE A 41 4.43 -6.99 1.47
CA PHE A 41 3.57 -5.93 2.02
C PHE A 41 4.37 -4.85 2.75
N THR A 42 5.42 -5.25 3.48
CA THR A 42 6.31 -4.31 4.17
C THR A 42 6.99 -3.36 3.17
N ASP A 43 7.38 -3.85 2.00
CA ASP A 43 8.00 -3.04 0.94
C ASP A 43 6.98 -2.18 0.19
N MET A 44 5.71 -2.62 0.12
CA MET A 44 4.62 -1.84 -0.48
C MET A 44 4.15 -0.69 0.43
N MET A 45 4.39 -0.80 1.74
CA MET A 45 3.83 0.10 2.74
C MET A 45 4.17 1.59 2.55
N PRO A 46 5.40 2.01 2.22
CA PRO A 46 5.71 3.42 1.96
C PRO A 46 4.89 3.99 0.79
N LEU A 47 4.68 3.18 -0.26
CA LEU A 47 3.86 3.55 -1.40
C LEU A 47 2.37 3.62 -1.04
N LEU A 48 1.87 2.68 -0.24
CA LEU A 48 0.49 2.71 0.27
C LEU A 48 0.25 3.93 1.16
N HIS A 49 1.21 4.31 2.00
CA HIS A 49 1.16 5.50 2.83
C HIS A 49 0.99 6.78 1.98
N ASN A 50 1.72 6.92 0.87
CA ASN A 50 1.60 8.09 -0.01
C ASN A 50 0.17 8.27 -0.55
N TYR A 51 -0.53 7.18 -0.93
CA TYR A 51 -1.94 7.29 -1.34
C TYR A 51 -2.87 7.82 -0.23
N ILE A 52 -2.51 7.62 1.03
CA ILE A 52 -3.29 8.09 2.18
C ILE A 52 -2.97 9.55 2.49
N THR A 53 -1.70 9.92 2.50
CA THR A 53 -1.23 11.21 3.02
C THR A 53 -1.11 12.31 1.96
N VAL A 54 -0.80 11.96 0.71
CA VAL A 54 -0.57 12.95 -0.36
C VAL A 54 -1.86 13.39 -1.05
N ASP A 55 -2.81 12.47 -1.26
CA ASP A 55 -4.07 12.74 -1.96
C ASP A 55 -5.28 12.12 -1.23
N THR A 56 -5.44 12.48 0.05
CA THR A 56 -6.53 11.99 0.91
C THR A 56 -7.91 12.31 0.33
N ALA A 57 -8.06 13.44 -0.37
CA ALA A 57 -9.32 13.82 -0.98
C ALA A 57 -9.75 12.81 -2.06
N MET A 58 -8.83 12.38 -2.93
CA MET A 58 -9.11 11.35 -3.94
C MET A 58 -9.24 9.94 -3.35
N LEU A 59 -8.54 9.64 -2.24
CA LEU A 59 -8.76 8.41 -1.49
C LEU A 59 -10.21 8.30 -1.00
N LEU A 60 -10.75 9.38 -0.42
CA LEU A 60 -12.09 9.40 0.17
C LEU A 60 -13.20 9.57 -0.86
N SER A 61 -12.92 10.14 -2.04
CA SER A 61 -13.91 10.31 -3.11
C SER A 61 -14.30 9.00 -3.79
N ASN A 62 -13.42 7.98 -3.74
CA ASN A 62 -13.65 6.67 -4.32
C ASN A 62 -13.56 5.57 -3.25
N PRO A 63 -14.68 4.98 -2.81
CA PRO A 63 -14.69 3.98 -1.74
C PRO A 63 -13.85 2.74 -2.07
N LYS A 64 -13.63 2.44 -3.37
CA LYS A 64 -12.79 1.33 -3.81
C LYS A 64 -11.33 1.50 -3.41
N HIS A 65 -10.81 2.73 -3.38
CA HIS A 65 -9.42 2.99 -2.98
C HIS A 65 -9.20 2.62 -1.51
N LEU A 66 -10.12 3.06 -0.64
CA LEU A 66 -10.09 2.74 0.78
C LEU A 66 -10.29 1.24 1.04
N GLU A 67 -11.22 0.61 0.31
CA GLU A 67 -11.46 -0.84 0.40
C GLU A 67 -10.21 -1.66 0.07
N ILE A 68 -9.47 -1.29 -0.98
CA ILE A 68 -8.22 -1.94 -1.38
C ILE A 68 -7.21 -1.89 -0.23
N ILE A 69 -6.90 -0.69 0.28
CA ILE A 69 -5.90 -0.50 1.34
C ILE A 69 -6.32 -1.24 2.60
N TYR A 70 -7.57 -1.09 3.04
CA TYR A 70 -8.10 -1.77 4.21
C TYR A 70 -8.01 -3.30 4.07
N THR A 71 -8.36 -3.84 2.91
CA THR A 71 -8.33 -5.29 2.66
C THR A 71 -6.91 -5.84 2.72
N MET A 72 -5.94 -5.13 2.17
CA MET A 72 -4.53 -5.53 2.24
C MET A 72 -4.04 -5.53 3.68
N CYS A 73 -4.25 -4.44 4.42
CA CYS A 73 -3.90 -4.35 5.84
C CYS A 73 -4.54 -5.50 6.64
N LYS A 74 -5.86 -5.67 6.51
CA LYS A 74 -6.62 -6.71 7.24
C LYS A 74 -6.12 -8.14 6.95
N LYS A 75 -5.71 -8.43 5.71
CA LYS A 75 -5.19 -9.76 5.35
C LYS A 75 -3.86 -10.02 6.07
N VAL A 76 -3.00 -9.01 6.20
CA VAL A 76 -1.73 -9.11 6.94
C VAL A 76 -1.94 -9.14 8.45
N SER A 77 -2.91 -8.39 9.00
CA SER A 77 -3.16 -8.34 10.45
C SER A 77 -3.75 -9.62 11.04
N ARG A 78 -4.16 -10.61 10.22
CA ARG A 78 -4.77 -11.83 10.76
C ARG A 78 -3.73 -12.66 11.50
N PRO A 79 -4.01 -13.10 12.75
CA PRO A 79 -3.02 -13.67 13.69
C PRO A 79 -2.40 -15.01 13.26
N ILE A 80 -2.74 -15.52 12.07
CA ILE A 80 -2.18 -16.76 11.53
C ILE A 80 -0.80 -16.49 10.90
N HIS A 81 -0.46 -15.24 10.54
CA HIS A 81 0.78 -14.90 9.85
C HIS A 81 1.55 -13.78 10.59
N ASN A 82 2.42 -14.21 11.50
CA ASN A 82 3.64 -13.51 11.93
C ASN A 82 3.50 -12.27 12.85
N HIS A 83 3.89 -12.42 14.12
CA HIS A 83 3.88 -11.38 15.17
C HIS A 83 4.71 -10.13 14.80
N HIS A 84 5.72 -10.27 13.93
CA HIS A 84 6.61 -9.19 13.50
C HIS A 84 5.97 -8.20 12.51
N MET A 85 5.01 -8.61 11.67
CA MET A 85 4.43 -7.69 10.67
C MET A 85 3.48 -6.68 11.30
N THR A 86 2.74 -7.07 12.34
CA THR A 86 1.80 -6.17 13.05
C THR A 86 2.49 -4.95 13.66
N GLN A 87 3.74 -5.09 14.11
CA GLN A 87 4.52 -3.99 14.70
C GLN A 87 5.00 -3.00 13.63
N ASN A 88 5.43 -3.47 12.47
CA ASN A 88 5.91 -2.62 11.39
C ASN A 88 4.77 -1.81 10.73
N VAL A 89 3.57 -2.41 10.62
CA VAL A 89 2.39 -1.70 10.09
C VAL A 89 1.98 -0.54 11.00
N MET A 90 2.09 -0.71 12.33
CA MET A 90 1.76 0.34 13.29
C MET A 90 2.82 1.45 13.27
N LEU A 91 4.11 1.10 13.25
CA LEU A 91 5.22 2.07 13.21
C LEU A 91 5.21 2.98 11.97
N CYS A 92 4.75 2.50 10.81
CA CYS A 92 4.70 3.30 9.59
C CYS A 92 3.37 4.04 9.36
N MET A 93 2.36 3.84 10.22
CA MET A 93 1.18 4.70 10.29
C MET A 93 1.36 5.86 11.28
N ASP A 94 2.30 5.73 12.22
CA ASP A 94 2.61 6.74 13.25
C ASP A 94 3.77 7.70 12.85
N GLY A 95 4.35 7.52 11.66
CA GLY A 95 5.49 8.28 11.13
C GLY A 95 5.12 9.31 10.08
#